data_AF-A0AAC8TIA3-F1
#
_entry.id   AF-A0AAC8TIA3-F1
#
_cell.length_a   1.000
_cell.length_b   1.000
_cell.length_c   1.000
_cell.angle_alpha   90.00
_cell.angle_beta   90.00
_cell.angle_gamma   90.00
#
_symmetry.space_group_name_H-M   'P 1'
#
loop_
_entity.id
_entity.type
_entity.pdbx_description
1 polymer ?
#
loop_
_entity_poly.entity_id
_entity_poly.type
_entity_poly.pdbx_seq_one_letter_code
_entity_poly.pdbx_strand_id
1 'polypeptide(L)'
;MATSACGPRTKQQRQAYGEKRTDEATLLLNEATNHLRELNADRAEPVLAKAKEVLAHPDVDLSPEGEMLRSELAELQARVPRVREEKVRREKQAVAERERKELESRVEKQRDAVVEAMFAVNEALDALEAKDAGSAQVTAASDAIQRTRERLKAGKELEAKDEDYGASARSTERKLEQAEARLKQGRRVIDFVSGPLGGSQEAPELEKKARKEKDLAARLSLYTEVRDRHRLCASEAEKLLSEMPELARSPLPVKGRPMVLKAVVMGCKKKAGLTQRAVVKLEKARVKWEKAQAKREKAREKMEKLKAAREKAREAAKQKALARKRK
;
A
#
# COMPACT_ATOMS: atom_id res chain seq x y z
N MET A 1 85.46 30.02 -38.20
CA MET A 1 84.28 29.13 -38.35
C MET A 1 84.55 28.21 -39.54
N ALA A 2 85.08 27.01 -39.27
CA ALA A 2 85.40 26.04 -40.31
C ALA A 2 84.14 25.25 -40.65
N THR A 3 83.52 25.57 -41.77
CA THR A 3 82.55 24.71 -42.45
C THR A 3 83.31 23.47 -42.93
N SER A 4 83.31 22.41 -42.12
CA SER A 4 83.82 21.11 -42.51
C SER A 4 82.99 20.62 -43.70
N ALA A 5 83.55 20.77 -44.90
CA ALA A 5 82.99 20.26 -46.13
C ALA A 5 82.99 18.74 -46.08
N CYS A 6 81.87 18.16 -45.64
CA CYS A 6 81.59 16.74 -45.85
C CYS A 6 81.57 16.49 -47.36
N GLY A 7 82.59 15.80 -47.87
CA GLY A 7 82.56 15.26 -49.23
C GLY A 7 81.31 14.39 -49.44
N PRO A 8 80.82 14.24 -50.69
CA PRO A 8 79.65 13.43 -50.96
C PRO A 8 79.86 12.00 -50.43
N ARG A 9 78.89 11.50 -49.64
CA ARG A 9 78.92 10.13 -49.11
C ARG A 9 79.11 9.13 -50.25
N THR A 10 79.95 8.12 -50.02
CA THR A 10 80.14 7.04 -51.00
C THR A 10 78.85 6.22 -51.15
N LYS A 11 78.67 5.54 -52.29
CA LYS A 11 77.48 4.71 -52.56
C LYS A 11 77.22 3.69 -51.44
N GLN A 12 78.28 3.05 -50.92
CA GLN A 12 78.20 2.11 -49.79
C GLN A 12 77.75 2.79 -48.49
N GLN A 13 78.26 4.00 -48.18
CA GLN A 13 77.84 4.75 -46.99
C GLN A 13 76.38 5.20 -47.06
N ARG A 14 75.90 5.56 -48.26
CA ARG A 14 74.49 5.90 -48.48
C ARG A 14 73.59 4.68 -48.31
N GLN A 15 73.99 3.52 -48.83
CA GLN A 15 73.26 2.27 -48.67
C GLN A 15 73.16 1.83 -47.19
N ALA A 16 74.28 1.78 -46.47
CA ALA A 16 74.29 1.43 -45.04
C ALA A 16 73.49 2.44 -44.18
N TYR A 17 73.44 3.71 -44.60
CA TYR A 17 72.59 4.70 -43.94
C TYR A 17 71.10 4.50 -44.26
N GLY A 18 70.76 4.12 -45.50
CA GLY A 18 69.43 3.70 -45.90
C GLY A 18 68.92 2.52 -45.08
N GLU A 19 69.75 1.49 -44.89
CA GLU A 19 69.45 0.30 -44.07
C GLU A 19 69.13 0.66 -42.61
N LYS A 20 69.94 1.53 -41.99
CA LYS A 20 69.65 2.01 -40.62
C LYS A 20 68.33 2.77 -40.51
N ARG A 21 67.98 3.52 -41.56
CA ARG A 21 66.70 4.24 -41.62
C ARG A 21 65.53 3.28 -41.83
N THR A 22 65.70 2.20 -42.60
CA THR A 22 64.68 1.16 -42.72
C THR A 22 64.49 0.38 -41.42
N ASP A 23 65.55 0.12 -40.65
CA ASP A 23 65.45 -0.48 -39.31
C ASP A 23 64.65 0.43 -38.34
N GLU A 24 64.97 1.73 -38.32
CA GLU A 24 64.27 2.74 -37.52
C GLU A 24 62.78 2.83 -37.91
N ALA A 25 62.48 2.86 -39.21
CA ALA A 25 61.12 2.86 -39.71
C ALA A 25 60.36 1.58 -39.31
N THR A 26 61.00 0.42 -39.36
CA THR A 26 60.41 -0.87 -38.96
C THR A 26 60.00 -0.86 -37.49
N LEU A 27 60.82 -0.31 -36.59
CA LEU A 27 60.46 -0.17 -35.18
C LEU A 27 59.24 0.73 -34.98
N LEU A 28 59.20 1.88 -35.66
CA LEU A 28 58.08 2.82 -35.60
C LEU A 28 56.78 2.22 -36.18
N LEU A 29 56.84 1.51 -37.31
CA LEU A 29 55.68 0.84 -37.91
C LEU A 29 55.14 -0.28 -37.01
N ASN A 30 56.03 -1.04 -36.35
CA ASN A 30 55.64 -2.04 -35.35
C ASN A 30 54.95 -1.42 -34.13
N GLU A 31 55.49 -0.31 -33.60
CA GLU A 31 54.89 0.45 -32.50
C GLU A 31 53.50 0.99 -32.89
N ALA A 32 53.38 1.61 -34.07
CA ALA A 32 52.10 2.09 -34.59
C ALA A 32 51.10 0.94 -34.80
N THR A 33 51.55 -0.22 -35.28
CA THR A 33 50.72 -1.41 -35.43
C THR A 33 50.17 -1.88 -34.09
N ASN A 34 50.99 -1.88 -33.05
CA ASN A 34 50.55 -2.24 -31.69
C ASN A 34 49.51 -1.23 -31.17
N HIS A 35 49.73 0.07 -31.35
CA HIS A 35 48.73 1.08 -30.99
C HIS A 35 47.41 0.92 -31.76
N LEU A 36 47.45 0.62 -33.06
CA LEU A 36 46.24 0.37 -33.85
C LEU A 36 45.53 -0.92 -33.41
N ARG A 37 46.25 -1.96 -32.99
CA ARG A 37 45.68 -3.19 -32.40
C ARG A 37 44.96 -2.93 -31.08
N GLU A 38 45.48 -2.02 -30.26
CA GLU A 38 44.86 -1.56 -29.00
C GLU A 38 43.73 -0.53 -29.20
N LEU A 39 43.34 -0.29 -30.45
CA LEU A 39 42.39 0.75 -30.85
C LEU A 39 42.80 2.18 -30.47
N ASN A 40 44.09 2.44 -30.36
CA ASN A 40 44.65 3.74 -29.95
C ASN A 40 45.19 4.53 -31.15
N ALA A 41 44.28 4.92 -32.04
CA ALA A 41 44.60 5.69 -33.25
C ALA A 41 45.33 7.00 -32.96
N ASP A 42 45.02 7.66 -31.84
CA ASP A 42 45.61 8.96 -31.47
C ASP A 42 47.09 8.83 -31.08
N ARG A 43 47.52 7.67 -30.58
CA ARG A 43 48.95 7.35 -30.37
C ARG A 43 49.62 6.79 -31.62
N ALA A 44 48.89 6.06 -32.47
CA ALA A 44 49.43 5.51 -33.71
C ALA A 44 49.76 6.60 -34.74
N GLU A 45 48.90 7.60 -34.91
CA GLU A 45 49.04 8.65 -35.92
C GLU A 45 50.37 9.44 -35.85
N PRO A 46 50.84 9.94 -34.69
CA PRO A 46 52.15 10.62 -34.60
C PRO A 46 53.33 9.66 -34.84
N VAL A 47 53.20 8.37 -34.51
CA VAL A 47 54.25 7.37 -34.78
C VAL A 47 54.34 7.07 -36.27
N LEU A 48 53.19 6.95 -36.96
CA LEU A 48 53.13 6.83 -38.42
C LEU A 48 53.66 8.08 -39.12
N ALA A 49 53.45 9.27 -38.56
CA ALA A 49 54.04 10.50 -39.08
C ALA A 49 55.58 10.49 -39.01
N LYS A 50 56.16 10.03 -37.89
CA LYS A 50 57.62 9.86 -37.75
C LYS A 50 58.16 8.82 -38.71
N ALA A 51 57.50 7.67 -38.85
CA ALA A 51 57.88 6.66 -39.84
C ALA A 51 57.86 7.21 -41.26
N LYS A 52 56.87 8.05 -41.61
CA LYS A 52 56.81 8.75 -42.90
C LYS A 52 58.01 9.68 -43.12
N GLU A 53 58.42 10.43 -42.09
CA GLU A 53 59.60 11.30 -42.17
C GLU A 53 60.89 10.50 -42.39
N VAL A 54 61.06 9.38 -41.69
CA VAL A 54 62.22 8.48 -41.83
C VAL A 54 62.27 7.87 -43.24
N LEU A 55 61.12 7.39 -43.75
CA LEU A 55 60.99 6.76 -45.07
C LEU A 55 61.05 7.73 -46.26
N ALA A 56 60.92 9.04 -46.01
CA ALA A 56 61.05 10.08 -47.04
C ALA A 56 62.52 10.41 -47.38
N HIS A 57 63.50 9.88 -46.63
CA HIS A 57 64.91 10.14 -46.88
C HIS A 57 65.37 9.46 -48.19
N PRO A 58 66.08 10.15 -49.10
CA PRO A 58 66.43 9.63 -50.44
C PRO A 58 67.36 8.40 -50.40
N ASP A 59 68.11 8.22 -49.32
CA ASP A 59 68.97 7.03 -49.16
C ASP A 59 68.17 5.75 -48.82
N VAL A 60 66.89 5.86 -48.43
CA VAL A 60 66.00 4.70 -48.19
C VAL A 60 65.69 3.95 -49.49
N ASP A 61 65.71 4.63 -50.63
CA ASP A 61 65.50 4.02 -51.96
C ASP A 61 66.63 3.08 -52.38
N LEU A 62 67.79 3.17 -51.70
CA LEU A 62 68.91 2.26 -51.90
C LEU A 62 68.77 0.96 -51.09
N SER A 63 67.81 0.90 -50.16
CA SER A 63 67.49 -0.30 -49.37
C SER A 63 66.41 -1.13 -50.07
N PRO A 64 66.56 -2.46 -50.17
CA PRO A 64 65.57 -3.33 -50.79
C PRO A 64 64.21 -3.34 -50.07
N GLU A 65 64.16 -2.95 -48.79
CA GLU A 65 62.94 -2.96 -47.98
C GLU A 65 62.15 -1.65 -48.05
N GLY A 66 62.74 -0.58 -48.60
CA GLY A 66 62.15 0.76 -48.57
C GLY A 66 60.77 0.86 -49.23
N GLU A 67 60.55 0.14 -50.33
CA GLU A 67 59.24 0.10 -51.02
C GLU A 67 58.18 -0.67 -50.21
N MET A 68 58.55 -1.80 -49.63
CA MET A 68 57.68 -2.62 -48.77
C MET A 68 57.21 -1.83 -47.54
N LEU A 69 58.13 -1.16 -46.85
CA LEU A 69 57.81 -0.34 -45.66
C LEU A 69 56.91 0.86 -46.01
N ARG A 70 57.04 1.44 -47.21
CA ARG A 70 56.14 2.50 -47.69
C ARG A 70 54.73 1.99 -47.99
N SER A 71 54.60 0.76 -48.52
CA SER A 71 53.31 0.09 -48.67
C SER A 71 52.65 -0.16 -47.31
N GLU A 72 53.40 -0.71 -46.35
CA GLU A 72 52.92 -0.96 -45.00
C GLU A 72 52.49 0.35 -44.29
N LEU A 73 53.29 1.42 -44.40
CA LEU A 73 52.93 2.74 -43.88
C LEU A 73 51.58 3.21 -44.44
N ALA A 74 51.37 3.10 -45.76
CA ALA A 74 50.13 3.52 -46.41
C ALA A 74 48.92 2.68 -45.93
N GLU A 75 49.10 1.37 -45.76
CA GLU A 75 48.08 0.48 -45.20
C GLU A 75 47.72 0.85 -43.75
N LEU A 76 48.72 1.09 -42.90
CA LEU A 76 48.50 1.48 -41.51
C LEU A 76 47.84 2.86 -41.41
N GLN A 77 48.24 3.83 -42.24
CA GLN A 77 47.58 5.14 -42.34
C GLN A 77 46.11 5.02 -42.76
N ALA A 78 45.80 4.17 -43.74
CA ALA A 78 44.42 3.90 -44.15
C ALA A 78 43.57 3.21 -43.05
N ARG A 79 44.21 2.53 -42.09
CA ARG A 79 43.53 1.88 -40.96
C ARG A 79 43.19 2.83 -39.82
N VAL A 80 43.91 3.94 -39.64
CA VAL A 80 43.66 4.95 -38.59
C VAL A 80 42.18 5.36 -38.46
N PRO A 81 41.48 5.81 -39.52
CA PRO A 81 40.08 6.21 -39.41
C PRO A 81 39.16 5.05 -39.02
N ARG A 82 39.39 3.84 -39.55
CA ARG A 82 38.61 2.64 -39.21
C ARG A 82 38.75 2.27 -37.74
N VAL A 83 39.96 2.40 -37.20
CA VAL A 83 40.23 2.15 -35.78
C VAL A 83 39.54 3.18 -34.88
N ARG A 84 39.51 4.46 -35.27
CA ARG A 84 38.74 5.50 -34.55
C ARG A 84 37.26 5.18 -34.50
N GLU A 85 36.67 4.83 -35.65
CA GLU A 85 35.25 4.44 -35.74
C GLU A 85 34.95 3.20 -34.90
N GLU A 86 35.82 2.19 -34.94
CA GLU A 86 35.65 0.97 -34.16
C GLU A 86 35.72 1.25 -32.65
N LYS A 87 36.66 2.09 -32.19
CA LYS A 87 36.76 2.52 -30.80
C LYS A 87 35.46 3.18 -30.33
N VAL A 88 34.98 4.18 -31.09
CA VAL A 88 33.73 4.89 -30.76
C VAL A 88 32.54 3.92 -30.74
N ARG A 89 32.48 2.97 -31.67
CA ARG A 89 31.43 1.95 -31.69
C ARG A 89 31.48 1.07 -30.44
N ARG A 90 32.66 0.58 -30.04
CA ARG A 90 32.85 -0.25 -28.84
C ARG A 90 32.50 0.53 -27.57
N GLU A 91 32.89 1.80 -27.49
CA GLU A 91 32.53 2.67 -26.36
C GLU A 91 31.02 2.88 -26.27
N LYS A 92 30.34 3.17 -27.39
CA LYS A 92 28.87 3.29 -27.42
C LYS A 92 28.18 2.00 -27.00
N GLN A 93 28.66 0.85 -27.46
CA GLN A 93 28.12 -0.46 -27.06
C GLN A 93 28.33 -0.71 -25.57
N ALA A 94 29.51 -0.40 -25.03
CA ALA A 94 29.80 -0.56 -23.61
C ALA A 94 28.92 0.35 -22.73
N VAL A 95 28.63 1.58 -23.16
CA VAL A 95 27.70 2.48 -22.48
C VAL A 95 26.28 1.92 -22.51
N ALA A 96 25.79 1.51 -23.69
CA ALA A 96 24.46 0.93 -23.83
C ALA A 96 24.28 -0.36 -22.99
N GLU A 97 25.31 -1.21 -22.92
CA GLU A 97 25.29 -2.41 -22.09
C GLU A 97 25.24 -2.08 -20.59
N ARG A 98 25.98 -1.06 -20.15
CA ARG A 98 25.92 -0.59 -18.74
C ARG A 98 24.54 -0.05 -18.41
N GLU A 99 23.99 0.82 -19.26
CA GLU A 99 22.64 1.38 -19.08
C GLU A 99 21.57 0.27 -19.03
N ARG A 100 21.71 -0.74 -19.90
CA ARG A 100 20.82 -1.91 -19.89
C ARG A 100 20.92 -2.69 -18.58
N LYS A 101 22.13 -3.01 -18.11
CA LYS A 101 22.34 -3.73 -16.84
C LYS A 101 21.81 -2.95 -15.64
N GLU A 102 21.99 -1.63 -15.64
CA GLU A 102 21.45 -0.75 -14.60
C GLU A 102 19.92 -0.75 -14.61
N LEU A 103 19.30 -0.70 -15.80
CA LEU A 103 17.85 -0.80 -15.93
C LEU A 103 17.34 -2.16 -15.44
N GLU A 104 17.94 -3.27 -15.87
CA GLU A 104 17.59 -4.62 -15.43
C GLU A 104 17.69 -4.74 -13.91
N SER A 105 18.79 -4.26 -13.29
CA SER A 105 18.96 -4.26 -11.83
C SER A 105 17.89 -3.42 -11.11
N ARG A 106 17.50 -2.27 -11.67
CA ARG A 106 16.44 -1.43 -11.09
C ARG A 106 15.07 -2.11 -11.19
N VAL A 107 14.79 -2.75 -12.33
CA VAL A 107 13.55 -3.50 -12.55
C VAL A 107 13.46 -4.67 -11.58
N GLU A 108 14.53 -5.44 -11.42
CA GLU A 108 14.58 -6.59 -10.50
C GLU A 108 14.33 -6.18 -9.04
N LYS A 109 15.07 -5.18 -8.53
CA LYS A 109 14.86 -4.65 -7.18
C LYS A 109 13.43 -4.15 -6.95
N GLN A 110 12.84 -3.54 -7.97
CA GLN A 110 11.48 -3.05 -7.90
C GLN A 110 10.46 -4.20 -7.91
N ARG A 111 10.69 -5.25 -8.74
CA ARG A 111 9.86 -6.47 -8.75
C ARG A 111 9.88 -7.13 -7.37
N ASP A 112 11.04 -7.30 -6.77
CA ASP A 112 11.19 -7.90 -5.44
C ASP A 112 10.45 -7.09 -4.37
N ALA A 113 10.60 -5.77 -4.37
CA ALA A 113 9.92 -4.89 -3.43
C ALA A 113 8.37 -4.95 -3.57
N VAL A 114 7.86 -5.09 -4.79
CA VAL A 114 6.42 -5.26 -5.04
C VAL A 114 5.94 -6.64 -4.58
N VAL A 115 6.72 -7.69 -4.83
CA VAL A 115 6.41 -9.06 -4.41
C VAL A 115 6.37 -9.15 -2.88
N GLU A 116 7.38 -8.63 -2.18
CA GLU A 116 7.42 -8.55 -0.72
C GLU A 116 6.21 -7.80 -0.15
N ALA A 117 5.86 -6.65 -0.75
CA ALA A 117 4.69 -5.89 -0.35
C ALA A 117 3.38 -6.66 -0.57
N MET A 118 3.25 -7.42 -1.66
CA MET A 118 2.10 -8.29 -1.92
C MET A 118 2.01 -9.46 -0.94
N PHE A 119 3.13 -10.01 -0.47
CA PHE A 119 3.12 -10.99 0.62
C PHE A 119 2.51 -10.39 1.89
N ALA A 120 2.93 -9.18 2.27
CA ALA A 120 2.36 -8.49 3.43
C ALA A 120 0.85 -8.18 3.27
N VAL A 121 0.39 -7.89 2.04
CA VAL A 121 -1.05 -7.74 1.76
C VAL A 121 -1.79 -9.06 2.02
N ASN A 122 -1.28 -10.18 1.51
CA ASN A 122 -1.92 -11.47 1.68
C ASN A 122 -1.96 -11.89 3.15
N GLU A 123 -0.85 -11.76 3.89
CA GLU A 123 -0.80 -12.05 5.33
C GLU A 123 -1.80 -11.19 6.12
N ALA A 124 -1.89 -9.90 5.80
CA ALA A 124 -2.82 -9.00 6.48
C ALA A 124 -4.29 -9.33 6.15
N LEU A 125 -4.58 -9.79 4.94
CA LEU A 125 -5.91 -10.28 4.57
C LEU A 125 -6.26 -11.60 5.26
N ASP A 126 -5.32 -12.53 5.36
CA ASP A 126 -5.54 -13.81 6.06
C ASP A 126 -5.77 -13.55 7.56
N ALA A 127 -5.10 -12.56 8.14
CA ALA A 127 -5.35 -12.12 9.51
C ALA A 127 -6.76 -11.55 9.73
N LEU A 128 -7.46 -11.07 8.69
CA LEU A 128 -8.87 -10.66 8.79
C LEU A 128 -9.83 -11.84 8.94
N GLU A 129 -9.42 -13.03 8.51
CA GLU A 129 -10.23 -14.25 8.60
C GLU A 129 -10.07 -14.95 9.97
N ALA A 130 -9.12 -14.48 10.79
CA ALA A 130 -8.93 -14.96 12.15
C ALA A 130 -10.16 -14.68 13.04
N LYS A 131 -10.41 -15.56 14.01
CA LYS A 131 -11.59 -15.50 14.89
C LYS A 131 -11.61 -14.28 15.81
N ASP A 132 -10.46 -13.67 16.02
CA ASP A 132 -10.20 -12.52 16.88
C ASP A 132 -9.85 -11.26 16.07
N ALA A 133 -10.05 -11.29 14.75
CA ALA A 133 -9.86 -10.13 13.90
C ALA A 133 -10.74 -8.96 14.35
N GLY A 134 -10.11 -7.79 14.46
CA GLY A 134 -10.74 -6.53 14.87
C GLY A 134 -10.31 -5.37 13.98
N SER A 135 -10.58 -4.15 14.45
CA SER A 135 -10.26 -2.92 13.71
C SER A 135 -8.76 -2.78 13.40
N ALA A 136 -7.88 -3.29 14.27
CA ALA A 136 -6.44 -3.28 14.06
C ALA A 136 -6.02 -4.05 12.80
N GLN A 137 -6.60 -5.23 12.55
CA GLN A 137 -6.34 -6.03 11.36
C GLN A 137 -6.87 -5.35 10.09
N VAL A 138 -8.02 -4.66 10.17
CA VAL A 138 -8.55 -3.86 9.06
C VAL A 138 -7.58 -2.74 8.68
N THR A 139 -7.06 -2.01 9.67
CA THR A 139 -6.06 -0.97 9.45
C THR A 139 -4.78 -1.55 8.85
N ALA A 140 -4.25 -2.64 9.42
CA ALA A 140 -3.03 -3.29 8.91
C ALA A 140 -3.16 -3.73 7.44
N ALA A 141 -4.29 -4.33 7.06
CA ALA A 141 -4.55 -4.72 5.68
C ALA A 141 -4.71 -3.51 4.74
N SER A 142 -5.40 -2.45 5.19
CA SER A 142 -5.48 -1.20 4.45
C SER A 142 -4.10 -0.58 4.21
N ASP A 143 -3.26 -0.53 5.23
CA ASP A 143 -1.91 0.03 5.16
C ASP A 143 -0.99 -0.82 4.27
N ALA A 144 -1.13 -2.15 4.29
CA ALA A 144 -0.39 -3.04 3.39
C ALA A 144 -0.77 -2.80 1.91
N ILE A 145 -2.06 -2.67 1.60
CA ILE A 145 -2.55 -2.35 0.26
C ILE A 145 -1.99 -1.00 -0.20
N GLN A 146 -2.08 0.02 0.66
CA GLN A 146 -1.59 1.36 0.35
C GLN A 146 -0.09 1.39 0.10
N ARG A 147 0.72 0.74 0.96
CA ARG A 147 2.17 0.61 0.76
C ARG A 147 2.51 -0.07 -0.56
N THR A 148 1.77 -1.11 -0.95
CA THR A 148 2.00 -1.78 -2.23
C THR A 148 1.71 -0.87 -3.43
N ARG A 149 0.65 -0.05 -3.36
CA ARG A 149 0.36 0.96 -4.37
C ARG A 149 1.44 2.02 -4.47
N GLU A 150 1.99 2.46 -3.35
CA GLU A 150 3.10 3.40 -3.31
C GLU A 150 4.36 2.80 -3.96
N ARG A 151 4.63 1.51 -3.74
CA ARG A 151 5.70 0.79 -4.47
C ARG A 151 5.45 0.79 -5.96
N LEU A 152 4.27 0.39 -6.43
CA LEU A 152 3.93 0.41 -7.86
C LEU A 152 4.10 1.81 -8.46
N LYS A 153 3.62 2.85 -7.77
CA LYS A 153 3.78 4.26 -8.18
C LYS A 153 5.24 4.68 -8.31
N ALA A 154 6.12 4.24 -7.39
CA ALA A 154 7.55 4.51 -7.48
C ALA A 154 8.23 3.82 -8.69
N GLY A 155 7.69 2.68 -9.12
CA GLY A 155 8.17 1.95 -10.30
C GLY A 155 7.60 2.42 -11.64
N LYS A 156 6.72 3.43 -11.67
CA LYS A 156 5.97 3.80 -12.88
C LYS A 156 6.84 4.18 -14.08
N GLU A 157 7.99 4.79 -13.85
CA GLU A 157 8.96 5.11 -14.92
C GLU A 157 9.58 3.85 -15.55
N LEU A 158 9.67 2.76 -14.80
CA LEU A 158 10.22 1.49 -15.29
C LEU A 158 9.22 0.77 -16.20
N GLU A 159 7.90 0.98 -16.02
CA GLU A 159 6.87 0.38 -16.88
C GLU A 159 6.98 0.83 -18.34
N ALA A 160 7.47 2.04 -18.59
CA ALA A 160 7.70 2.57 -19.94
C ALA A 160 9.01 2.05 -20.57
N LYS A 161 9.93 1.54 -19.74
CA LYS A 161 11.27 1.08 -20.16
C LYS A 161 11.39 -0.44 -20.24
N ASP A 162 10.53 -1.17 -19.53
CA ASP A 162 10.47 -2.63 -19.47
C ASP A 162 9.01 -3.10 -19.58
N GLU A 163 8.65 -3.67 -20.72
CA GLU A 163 7.27 -4.07 -21.02
C GLU A 163 6.76 -5.17 -20.07
N ASP A 164 7.64 -6.12 -19.73
CA ASP A 164 7.34 -7.22 -18.80
C ASP A 164 7.00 -6.71 -17.40
N TYR A 165 7.77 -5.74 -16.89
CA TYR A 165 7.47 -5.07 -15.62
C TYR A 165 6.15 -4.32 -15.70
N GLY A 166 5.88 -3.60 -16.81
CA GLY A 166 4.59 -2.96 -17.03
C GLY A 166 3.42 -3.94 -16.99
N ALA A 167 3.55 -5.12 -17.59
CA ALA A 167 2.53 -6.17 -17.53
C ALA A 167 2.35 -6.72 -16.10
N SER A 168 3.45 -6.96 -15.38
CA SER A 168 3.44 -7.41 -13.99
C SER A 168 2.80 -6.38 -13.04
N ALA A 169 3.11 -5.09 -13.20
CA ALA A 169 2.52 -3.99 -12.44
C ALA A 169 0.99 -3.95 -12.62
N ARG A 170 0.50 -3.99 -13.87
CA ARG A 170 -0.94 -4.06 -14.17
C ARG A 170 -1.61 -5.30 -13.57
N SER A 171 -0.96 -6.46 -13.63
CA SER A 171 -1.49 -7.66 -12.98
C SER A 171 -1.57 -7.50 -11.46
N THR A 172 -0.61 -6.80 -10.86
CA THR A 172 -0.57 -6.54 -9.42
C THR A 172 -1.67 -5.57 -9.00
N GLU A 173 -1.93 -4.52 -9.79
CA GLU A 173 -3.06 -3.61 -9.55
C GLU A 173 -4.40 -4.35 -9.50
N ARG A 174 -4.66 -5.26 -10.46
CA ARG A 174 -5.88 -6.09 -10.44
C ARG A 174 -5.98 -6.96 -9.18
N LYS A 175 -4.87 -7.50 -8.68
CA LYS A 175 -4.84 -8.25 -7.42
C LYS A 175 -5.13 -7.33 -6.22
N LEU A 176 -4.63 -6.10 -6.24
CA LEU A 176 -4.93 -5.10 -5.20
C LEU A 176 -6.40 -4.69 -5.20
N GLU A 177 -7.06 -4.59 -6.35
CA GLU A 177 -8.52 -4.36 -6.42
C GLU A 177 -9.31 -5.50 -5.78
N GLN A 178 -8.91 -6.76 -6.05
CA GLN A 178 -9.48 -7.93 -5.39
C GLN A 178 -9.23 -7.94 -3.88
N ALA A 179 -8.00 -7.58 -3.47
CA ALA A 179 -7.63 -7.42 -2.06
C ALA A 179 -8.49 -6.36 -1.36
N GLU A 180 -8.75 -5.22 -2.00
CA GLU A 180 -9.63 -4.18 -1.47
C GLU A 180 -11.09 -4.64 -1.34
N ALA A 181 -11.58 -5.42 -2.31
CA ALA A 181 -12.91 -6.01 -2.20
C ALA A 181 -13.00 -6.94 -0.98
N ARG A 182 -12.00 -7.82 -0.78
CA ARG A 182 -11.90 -8.67 0.42
C ARG A 182 -11.79 -7.86 1.71
N LEU A 183 -10.98 -6.81 1.74
CA LEU A 183 -10.87 -5.89 2.88
C LEU A 183 -12.21 -5.24 3.22
N LYS A 184 -12.96 -4.76 2.22
CA LYS A 184 -14.29 -4.16 2.43
C LYS A 184 -15.27 -5.18 3.03
N GLN A 185 -15.23 -6.43 2.56
CA GLN A 185 -16.06 -7.51 3.12
C GLN A 185 -15.67 -7.80 4.57
N GLY A 186 -14.37 -8.02 4.84
CA GLY A 186 -13.85 -8.28 6.19
C GLY A 186 -14.18 -7.14 7.16
N ARG A 187 -14.02 -5.88 6.73
CA ARG A 187 -14.40 -4.70 7.51
C ARG A 187 -15.88 -4.70 7.89
N ARG A 188 -16.80 -5.00 6.95
CA ARG A 188 -18.24 -5.07 7.25
C ARG A 188 -18.55 -6.16 8.27
N VAL A 189 -17.89 -7.31 8.18
CA VAL A 189 -18.05 -8.39 9.17
C VAL A 189 -17.56 -7.93 10.54
N ILE A 190 -16.39 -7.31 10.62
CA ILE A 190 -15.80 -6.82 11.87
C ILE A 190 -16.66 -5.69 12.49
N ASP A 191 -17.15 -4.76 11.68
CA ASP A 191 -18.06 -3.68 12.11
C ASP A 191 -19.37 -4.26 12.66
N PHE A 192 -19.91 -5.31 12.02
CA PHE A 192 -21.10 -6.01 12.51
C PHE A 192 -20.85 -6.74 13.84
N VAL A 193 -19.71 -7.45 13.95
CA VAL A 193 -19.33 -8.20 15.15
C VAL A 193 -19.11 -7.27 16.34
N SER A 194 -18.37 -6.17 16.14
CA SER A 194 -18.05 -5.19 17.19
C SER A 194 -19.22 -4.27 17.55
N GLY A 195 -20.12 -3.97 16.60
CA GLY A 195 -21.27 -3.09 16.80
C GLY A 195 -22.57 -3.85 17.15
N PRO A 196 -23.49 -4.07 16.19
CA PRO A 196 -24.81 -4.66 16.44
C PRO A 196 -24.79 -6.00 17.18
N LEU A 197 -23.85 -6.88 16.83
CA LEU A 197 -23.73 -8.17 17.50
C LEU A 197 -23.18 -8.00 18.92
N GLY A 198 -22.13 -7.19 19.11
CA GLY A 198 -21.59 -6.81 20.42
C GLY A 198 -22.68 -6.25 21.36
N GLY A 199 -23.46 -5.28 20.88
CA GLY A 199 -24.59 -4.72 21.64
C GLY A 199 -25.64 -5.76 22.04
N SER A 200 -25.94 -6.72 21.16
CA SER A 200 -26.83 -7.86 21.45
C SER A 200 -26.24 -8.84 22.48
N GLN A 201 -24.90 -8.95 22.55
CA GLN A 201 -24.21 -9.78 23.53
C GLN A 201 -24.21 -9.18 24.95
N GLU A 202 -24.33 -7.86 25.07
CA GLU A 202 -24.47 -7.10 26.33
C GLU A 202 -25.92 -7.03 26.83
N ALA A 203 -26.90 -7.21 25.94
CA ALA A 203 -28.32 -7.18 26.25
C ALA A 203 -28.76 -8.08 27.44
N PRO A 204 -28.19 -9.29 27.67
CA PRO A 204 -28.49 -10.09 28.87
C PRO A 204 -28.13 -9.40 30.19
N GLU A 205 -27.06 -8.60 30.23
CA GLU A 205 -26.68 -7.86 31.45
C GLU A 205 -27.62 -6.68 31.69
N LEU A 206 -28.03 -5.98 30.62
CA LEU A 206 -29.09 -4.96 30.72
C LEU A 206 -30.42 -5.56 31.16
N GLU A 207 -30.77 -6.75 30.67
CA GLU A 207 -31.99 -7.44 31.09
C GLU A 207 -31.93 -7.79 32.59
N LYS A 208 -30.78 -8.27 33.09
CA LYS A 208 -30.58 -8.51 34.54
C LYS A 208 -30.75 -7.22 35.35
N LYS A 209 -30.21 -6.08 34.88
CA LYS A 209 -30.42 -4.77 35.52
C LYS A 209 -31.90 -4.40 35.52
N ALA A 210 -32.58 -4.53 34.38
CA ALA A 210 -34.01 -4.24 34.24
C ALA A 210 -34.89 -5.08 35.18
N ARG A 211 -34.52 -6.35 35.43
CA ARG A 211 -35.26 -7.21 36.37
C ARG A 211 -35.15 -6.77 37.82
N LYS A 212 -34.02 -6.16 38.20
CA LYS A 212 -33.77 -5.67 39.57
C LYS A 212 -34.36 -4.27 39.81
N GLU A 213 -34.67 -3.54 38.75
CA GLU A 213 -35.24 -2.19 38.83
C GLU A 213 -36.66 -2.21 39.39
N LYS A 214 -36.89 -1.38 40.41
CA LYS A 214 -38.19 -1.26 41.09
C LYS A 214 -39.06 -0.20 40.44
N ASP A 215 -38.46 0.85 39.88
CA ASP A 215 -39.21 1.87 39.17
C ASP A 215 -39.72 1.33 37.81
N LEU A 216 -41.04 1.43 37.59
CA LEU A 216 -41.67 0.89 36.39
C LEU A 216 -41.22 1.61 35.12
N ALA A 217 -40.97 2.92 35.19
CA ALA A 217 -40.57 3.71 34.02
C ALA A 217 -39.11 3.41 33.64
N ALA A 218 -38.19 3.38 34.60
CA ALA A 218 -36.79 3.00 34.40
C ALA A 218 -36.67 1.55 33.91
N ARG A 219 -37.43 0.62 34.50
CA ARG A 219 -37.49 -0.77 34.05
C ARG A 219 -37.98 -0.88 32.61
N LEU A 220 -39.03 -0.14 32.25
CA LEU A 220 -39.55 -0.10 30.87
C LEU A 220 -38.48 0.43 29.89
N SER A 221 -37.77 1.49 30.27
CA SER A 221 -36.68 2.06 29.46
C SER A 221 -35.60 1.03 29.17
N LEU A 222 -35.11 0.33 30.21
CA LEU A 222 -34.08 -0.70 30.05
C LEU A 222 -34.54 -1.88 29.16
N TYR A 223 -35.78 -2.35 29.32
CA TYR A 223 -36.33 -3.39 28.44
C TYR A 223 -36.51 -2.92 26.99
N THR A 224 -36.78 -1.62 26.78
CA THR A 224 -36.88 -1.01 25.46
C THR A 224 -35.51 -0.97 24.79
N GLU A 225 -34.46 -0.57 25.52
CA GLU A 225 -33.08 -0.61 25.02
C GLU A 225 -32.63 -2.03 24.66
N VAL A 226 -32.90 -3.03 25.52
CA VAL A 226 -32.62 -4.45 25.24
C VAL A 226 -33.29 -4.90 23.95
N ARG A 227 -34.56 -4.50 23.74
CA ARG A 227 -35.30 -4.83 22.52
C ARG A 227 -34.62 -4.20 21.31
N ASP A 228 -34.27 -2.92 21.39
CA ASP A 228 -33.73 -2.17 20.27
C ASP A 228 -32.35 -2.68 19.87
N ARG A 229 -31.50 -3.06 20.83
CA ARG A 229 -30.23 -3.76 20.54
C ARG A 229 -30.43 -5.09 19.81
N HIS A 230 -31.41 -5.90 20.21
CA HIS A 230 -31.72 -7.14 19.49
C HIS A 230 -32.36 -6.91 18.12
N ARG A 231 -33.19 -5.87 17.96
CA ARG A 231 -33.76 -5.49 16.65
C ARG A 231 -32.67 -5.03 15.69
N LEU A 232 -31.77 -4.15 16.15
CA LEU A 232 -30.64 -3.66 15.36
C LEU A 232 -29.72 -4.82 14.95
N CYS A 233 -29.40 -5.73 15.88
CA CYS A 233 -28.67 -6.96 15.55
C CYS A 233 -29.35 -7.75 14.42
N ALA A 234 -30.67 -7.95 14.50
CA ALA A 234 -31.40 -8.68 13.49
C ALA A 234 -31.41 -7.97 12.13
N SER A 235 -31.71 -6.66 12.09
CA SER A 235 -31.80 -5.90 10.84
C SER A 235 -30.45 -5.76 10.15
N GLU A 236 -29.40 -5.45 10.90
CA GLU A 236 -28.04 -5.32 10.34
C GLU A 236 -27.50 -6.68 9.90
N ALA A 237 -27.80 -7.76 10.62
CA ALA A 237 -27.44 -9.11 10.19
C ALA A 237 -28.17 -9.53 8.90
N GLU A 238 -29.44 -9.14 8.73
CA GLU A 238 -30.18 -9.38 7.49
C GLU A 238 -29.63 -8.57 6.32
N LYS A 239 -29.31 -7.30 6.55
CA LYS A 239 -28.66 -6.46 5.56
C LYS A 239 -27.31 -7.06 5.14
N LEU A 240 -26.50 -7.49 6.12
CA LEU A 240 -25.22 -8.13 5.87
C LEU A 240 -25.36 -9.44 5.08
N LEU A 241 -26.38 -10.26 5.36
CA LEU A 241 -26.69 -11.46 4.57
C LEU A 241 -27.13 -11.14 3.15
N SER A 242 -27.90 -10.06 2.95
CA SER A 242 -28.36 -9.67 1.62
C SER A 242 -27.22 -9.13 0.74
N GLU A 243 -26.28 -8.40 1.36
CA GLU A 243 -25.10 -7.86 0.68
C GLU A 243 -24.03 -8.94 0.44
N MET A 244 -23.91 -9.90 1.36
CA MET A 244 -22.89 -10.95 1.34
C MET A 244 -23.51 -12.32 1.64
N PRO A 245 -24.19 -12.94 0.65
CA PRO A 245 -24.89 -14.20 0.84
C PRO A 245 -23.97 -15.37 1.20
N GLU A 246 -22.67 -15.29 0.89
CA GLU A 246 -21.67 -16.29 1.26
C GLU A 246 -21.51 -16.44 2.79
N LEU A 247 -21.74 -15.36 3.54
CA LEU A 247 -21.75 -15.38 5.01
C LEU A 247 -22.90 -16.18 5.61
N ALA A 248 -23.88 -16.60 4.79
CA ALA A 248 -24.94 -17.49 5.22
C ALA A 248 -24.44 -18.89 5.58
N ARG A 249 -23.19 -19.25 5.22
CA ARG A 249 -22.55 -20.54 5.57
C ARG A 249 -21.29 -20.34 6.41
N SER A 250 -20.64 -19.19 6.32
CA SER A 250 -19.42 -18.91 7.08
C SER A 250 -19.70 -18.73 8.58
N PRO A 251 -18.95 -19.41 9.46
CA PRO A 251 -19.09 -19.24 10.90
C PRO A 251 -18.51 -17.91 11.35
N LEU A 252 -19.29 -17.12 12.10
CA LEU A 252 -18.85 -15.92 12.78
C LEU A 252 -18.50 -16.23 14.24
N PRO A 253 -17.44 -15.64 14.79
CA PRO A 253 -17.08 -15.80 16.19
C PRO A 253 -18.07 -15.03 17.09
N VAL A 254 -18.91 -15.75 17.82
CA VAL A 254 -19.87 -15.16 18.77
C VAL A 254 -19.59 -15.71 20.16
N LYS A 255 -18.99 -14.90 21.05
CA LYS A 255 -18.52 -15.34 22.39
C LYS A 255 -17.67 -16.62 22.34
N GLY A 256 -16.75 -16.69 21.37
CA GLY A 256 -15.89 -17.86 21.17
C GLY A 256 -16.59 -19.08 20.55
N ARG A 257 -17.89 -19.00 20.23
CA ARG A 257 -18.61 -20.05 19.52
C ARG A 257 -18.81 -19.66 18.05
N PRO A 258 -18.49 -20.53 17.09
CA PRO A 258 -18.81 -20.30 15.69
C PRO A 258 -20.33 -20.35 15.51
N MET A 259 -20.95 -19.24 15.10
CA MET A 259 -22.35 -19.21 14.70
C MET A 259 -22.50 -18.64 13.30
N VAL A 260 -23.33 -19.29 12.50
CA VAL A 260 -23.66 -18.83 11.16
C VAL A 260 -24.56 -17.59 11.25
N LEU A 261 -24.36 -16.63 10.35
CA LEU A 261 -25.07 -15.34 10.38
C LEU A 261 -26.61 -15.50 10.33
N LYS A 262 -27.14 -16.51 9.62
CA LYS A 262 -28.58 -16.85 9.63
C LYS A 262 -29.09 -17.25 11.03
N ALA A 263 -28.29 -17.99 11.80
CA ALA A 263 -28.62 -18.34 13.17
C ALA A 263 -28.59 -17.11 14.09
N VAL A 264 -27.66 -16.17 13.85
CA VAL A 264 -27.60 -14.88 14.54
C VAL A 264 -28.87 -14.07 14.29
N VAL A 265 -29.31 -13.92 13.03
CA VAL A 265 -30.57 -13.25 12.67
C VAL A 265 -31.75 -13.86 13.43
N MET A 266 -31.94 -15.18 13.32
CA MET A 266 -33.07 -15.86 13.96
C MET A 266 -33.02 -15.70 15.49
N GLY A 267 -31.83 -15.82 16.09
CA GLY A 267 -31.61 -15.62 17.52
C GLY A 267 -31.95 -14.20 17.97
N CYS A 268 -31.46 -13.19 17.25
CA CYS A 268 -31.74 -11.78 17.54
C CYS A 268 -33.23 -11.44 17.34
N LYS A 269 -33.89 -11.92 16.27
CA LYS A 269 -35.34 -11.76 16.06
C LYS A 269 -36.17 -12.40 17.17
N LYS A 270 -35.85 -13.64 17.55
CA LYS A 270 -36.56 -14.36 18.61
C LYS A 270 -36.45 -13.62 19.94
N LYS A 271 -35.24 -13.17 20.29
CA LYS A 271 -35.00 -12.39 21.53
C LYS A 271 -35.72 -11.05 21.48
N ALA A 272 -35.61 -10.30 20.38
CA ALA A 272 -36.35 -9.03 20.20
C ALA A 272 -37.86 -9.21 20.38
N GLY A 273 -38.45 -10.29 19.84
CA GLY A 273 -39.86 -10.61 19.99
C GLY A 273 -40.27 -10.93 21.43
N LEU A 274 -39.42 -11.68 22.16
CA LEU A 274 -39.65 -11.96 23.59
C LEU A 274 -39.57 -10.68 24.43
N THR A 275 -38.56 -9.84 24.19
CA THR A 275 -38.40 -8.57 24.89
C THR A 275 -39.54 -7.60 24.57
N GLN A 276 -40.01 -7.54 23.32
CA GLN A 276 -41.17 -6.72 22.94
C GLN A 276 -42.43 -7.14 23.72
N ARG A 277 -42.66 -8.45 23.94
CA ARG A 277 -43.78 -8.90 24.77
C ARG A 277 -43.65 -8.44 26.22
N ALA A 278 -42.42 -8.38 26.76
CA ALA A 278 -42.17 -7.85 28.10
C ALA A 278 -42.40 -6.33 28.18
N VAL A 279 -41.92 -5.57 27.19
CA VAL A 279 -42.17 -4.12 27.04
C VAL A 279 -43.68 -3.84 27.04
N VAL A 280 -44.46 -4.50 26.19
CA VAL A 280 -45.92 -4.33 26.12
C VAL A 280 -46.61 -4.66 27.45
N LYS A 281 -46.14 -5.68 28.17
CA LYS A 281 -46.66 -6.01 29.51
C LYS A 281 -46.36 -4.91 30.53
N LEU A 282 -45.14 -4.36 30.50
CA LEU A 282 -44.72 -3.27 31.39
C LEU A 282 -45.44 -1.96 31.08
N GLU A 283 -45.66 -1.63 29.81
CA GLU A 283 -46.48 -0.47 29.40
C GLU A 283 -47.91 -0.59 29.94
N LYS A 284 -48.53 -1.75 29.79
CA LYS A 284 -49.87 -2.01 30.36
C LYS A 284 -49.88 -1.88 31.88
N ALA A 285 -48.83 -2.34 32.56
CA ALA A 285 -48.69 -2.20 34.02
C ALA A 285 -48.52 -0.74 34.43
N ARG A 286 -47.69 0.03 33.71
CA ARG A 286 -47.48 1.46 33.92
C ARG A 286 -48.77 2.24 33.78
N VAL A 287 -49.52 2.05 32.69
CA VAL A 287 -50.82 2.72 32.49
C VAL A 287 -51.83 2.37 33.60
N LYS A 288 -51.85 1.11 34.06
CA LYS A 288 -52.70 0.71 35.20
C LYS A 288 -52.28 1.39 36.50
N TRP A 289 -50.98 1.51 36.75
CA TRP A 289 -50.42 2.16 37.94
C TRP A 289 -50.71 3.67 37.94
N GLU A 290 -50.50 4.35 36.81
CA GLU A 290 -50.82 5.78 36.63
C GLU A 290 -52.31 6.04 36.86
N LYS A 291 -53.20 5.21 36.31
CA LYS A 291 -54.65 5.29 36.57
C LYS A 291 -54.99 5.08 38.04
N ALA A 292 -54.31 4.17 38.74
CA ALA A 292 -54.53 3.94 40.17
C ALA A 292 -54.03 5.10 41.03
N GLN A 293 -52.87 5.69 40.70
CA GLN A 293 -52.35 6.90 41.35
C GLN A 293 -53.29 8.08 41.16
N ALA A 294 -53.72 8.36 39.93
CA ALA A 294 -54.68 9.42 39.66
C ALA A 294 -56.01 9.23 40.43
N LYS A 295 -56.49 7.99 40.60
CA LYS A 295 -57.66 7.70 41.45
C LYS A 295 -57.37 7.98 42.93
N ARG A 296 -56.19 7.62 43.44
CA ARG A 296 -55.79 7.89 44.83
C ARG A 296 -55.62 9.38 45.09
N GLU A 297 -55.02 10.13 44.17
CA GLU A 297 -54.90 11.59 44.26
C GLU A 297 -56.27 12.26 44.27
N LYS A 298 -57.16 11.89 43.34
CA LYS A 298 -58.55 12.37 43.35
C LYS A 298 -59.29 12.03 44.65
N ALA A 299 -59.04 10.85 45.23
CA ALA A 299 -59.62 10.48 46.51
C ALA A 299 -59.04 11.30 47.67
N ARG A 300 -57.73 11.57 47.67
CA ARG A 300 -57.07 12.45 48.66
C ARG A 300 -57.60 13.87 48.58
N GLU A 301 -57.69 14.43 47.38
CA GLU A 301 -58.24 15.77 47.14
C GLU A 301 -59.71 15.87 47.63
N LYS A 302 -60.53 14.85 47.35
CA LYS A 302 -61.90 14.77 47.88
C LYS A 302 -61.92 14.71 49.42
N MET A 303 -61.04 13.93 50.04
CA MET A 303 -60.94 13.83 51.50
C MET A 303 -60.46 15.13 52.14
N GLU A 304 -59.52 15.85 51.52
CA GLU A 304 -59.07 17.18 51.97
C GLU A 304 -60.18 18.22 51.84
N LYS A 305 -60.91 18.24 50.72
CA LYS A 305 -62.10 19.12 50.56
C LYS A 305 -63.17 18.82 51.63
N LEU A 306 -63.41 17.55 51.95
CA LEU A 306 -64.34 17.16 53.02
C LEU A 306 -63.85 17.57 54.41
N LYS A 307 -62.55 17.43 54.70
CA LYS A 307 -61.96 17.90 55.96
C LYS A 307 -62.08 19.42 56.10
N ALA A 308 -61.70 20.18 55.07
CA ALA A 308 -61.83 21.63 55.05
C ALA A 308 -63.29 22.09 55.22
N ALA A 309 -64.25 21.41 54.56
CA ALA A 309 -65.68 21.70 54.74
C ALA A 309 -66.15 21.43 56.18
N ARG A 310 -65.69 20.35 56.82
CA ARG A 310 -66.00 20.04 58.23
C ARG A 310 -65.40 21.06 59.19
N GLU A 311 -64.18 21.52 58.96
CA GLU A 311 -63.55 22.57 59.77
C GLU A 311 -64.30 23.89 59.66
N LYS A 312 -64.61 24.34 58.43
CA LYS A 312 -65.45 25.53 58.21
C LYS A 312 -66.81 25.42 58.90
N ALA A 313 -67.45 24.24 58.85
CA ALA A 313 -68.72 24.02 59.54
C ALA A 313 -68.57 24.09 61.08
N ARG A 314 -67.48 23.56 61.65
CA ARG A 314 -67.16 23.67 63.08
C ARG A 314 -66.89 25.11 63.50
N GLU A 315 -66.15 25.88 62.70
CA GLU A 315 -65.91 27.30 62.95
C GLU A 315 -67.19 28.12 62.89
N ALA A 316 -68.02 27.91 61.86
CA ALA A 316 -69.33 28.54 61.75
C ALA A 316 -70.23 28.20 62.94
N ALA A 317 -70.22 26.95 63.41
CA ALA A 317 -70.94 26.54 64.62
C ALA A 317 -70.42 27.24 65.88
N LYS A 318 -69.08 27.36 66.05
CA LYS A 318 -68.46 28.12 67.15
C LYS A 318 -68.85 29.60 67.11
N GLN A 319 -68.80 30.23 65.94
CA GLN A 319 -69.22 31.63 65.77
C GLN A 319 -70.70 31.83 66.10
N LYS A 320 -71.58 30.93 65.65
CA LYS A 320 -73.01 30.95 66.02
C LYS A 320 -73.22 30.77 67.53
N ALA A 321 -72.46 29.89 68.18
CA ALA A 321 -72.53 29.70 69.62
C ALA A 321 -72.04 30.94 70.40
N LEU A 322 -70.97 31.60 69.94
CA LEU A 322 -70.50 32.86 70.52
C LEU A 322 -71.49 34.01 70.32
N ALA A 323 -72.12 34.11 69.15
CA ALA A 323 -73.15 35.11 68.88
C ALA A 323 -74.39 34.93 69.78
N ARG A 324 -74.76 33.68 70.11
CA ARG A 324 -75.83 33.39 71.08
C ARG A 324 -75.48 33.75 72.52
N LYS A 325 -74.20 33.78 72.91
CA LYS A 325 -73.75 34.19 74.24
C LYS A 325 -73.62 35.71 74.43
N ARG A 326 -73.71 36.49 73.33
CA ARG A 326 -73.63 37.96 73.34
C ARG A 326 -75.01 38.64 73.31
N LYS A 327 -76.09 37.86 73.20
CA LYS A 327 -77.48 38.30 73.39
C LYS A 327 -77.92 37.89 74.78
#